data_AF-A0A1Q8V942-F1
#
_entry.id   AF-A0A1Q8V942-F1
#
_cell.length_a   1.000
_cell.length_b   1.000
_cell.length_c   1.000
_cell.angle_alpha   90.00
_cell.angle_beta   90.00
_cell.angle_gamma   90.00
#
_symmetry.space_group_name_H-M   'P 1'
#
loop_
_entity.id
_entity.type
_entity.pdbx_description
1 polymer ?
#
loop_
_entity_poly.entity_id
_entity_poly.type
_entity_poly.pdbx_seq_one_letter_code
_entity_poly.pdbx_strand_id
1 'polypeptide(L)'
;MSPFSRTAIEIITEALEHFDIAISHSERDLSDQIVIDAIAMRLSAGVEALGALDPDIRAHLLGSQWPKMRGMRNRIAHDYGFIDDAIVRQTVLVNLPPVVEALRTWNET
;
A
#
# COMPACT_ATOMS: atom_id res chain seq x y z
N MET A 1 -13.06 25.48 13.36
CA MET A 1 -13.73 24.42 12.57
C MET A 1 -12.73 23.92 11.55
N SER A 2 -12.13 22.75 11.79
CA SER A 2 -11.25 22.11 10.80
C SER A 2 -12.13 21.37 9.79
N PRO A 3 -11.83 21.40 8.47
CA PRO A 3 -12.60 20.64 7.51
C PRO A 3 -12.44 19.15 7.84
N PHE A 4 -13.54 18.41 7.77
CA PHE A 4 -13.72 17.01 8.13
C PHE A 4 -12.47 16.15 7.89
N SER A 5 -11.89 15.60 8.96
CA SER A 5 -10.92 14.53 8.86
C SER A 5 -11.60 13.33 8.19
N ARG A 6 -10.99 12.79 7.12
CA ARG A 6 -11.46 11.57 6.45
C ARG A 6 -11.73 10.47 7.48
N THR A 7 -12.83 9.77 7.33
CA THR A 7 -13.20 8.59 8.14
C THR A 7 -12.23 7.43 7.86
N ALA A 8 -12.17 6.46 8.77
CA ALA A 8 -11.34 5.28 8.57
C ALA A 8 -11.78 4.47 7.33
N ILE A 9 -13.09 4.40 7.04
CA ILE A 9 -13.63 3.77 5.83
C ILE A 9 -13.11 4.47 4.56
N GLU A 10 -13.15 5.81 4.51
CA GLU A 10 -12.65 6.56 3.36
C GLU A 10 -11.15 6.32 3.14
N ILE A 11 -10.36 6.32 4.21
CA ILE A 11 -8.91 6.07 4.15
C ILE A 11 -8.61 4.65 3.67
N ILE A 12 -9.33 3.65 4.19
CA ILE A 12 -9.16 2.25 3.80
C ILE A 12 -9.59 2.03 2.35
N THR A 13 -10.67 2.67 1.92
CA THR A 13 -11.14 2.62 0.53
C THR A 13 -10.10 3.20 -0.42
N GLU A 14 -9.55 4.38 -0.12
CA GLU A 14 -8.47 5.00 -0.90
C GLU A 14 -7.22 4.11 -1.00
N ALA A 15 -6.81 3.50 0.13
CA ALA A 15 -5.68 2.57 0.13
C ALA A 15 -5.96 1.34 -0.75
N LEU A 16 -7.16 0.76 -0.64
CA LEU A 16 -7.60 -0.39 -1.43
C LEU A 16 -7.62 -0.09 -2.93
N GLU A 17 -8.09 1.09 -3.35
CA GLU A 17 -8.06 1.51 -4.76
C GLU A 17 -6.63 1.49 -5.33
N HIS A 18 -5.66 2.01 -4.57
CA HIS A 18 -4.26 1.96 -4.99
C HIS A 18 -3.71 0.54 -5.05
N PHE A 19 -4.01 -0.29 -4.05
CA PHE A 19 -3.56 -1.68 -4.03
C PHE A 19 -4.17 -2.54 -5.13
N ASP A 20 -5.45 -2.36 -5.44
CA ASP A 20 -6.12 -3.06 -6.53
C ASP A 20 -5.51 -2.68 -7.88
N ILE A 21 -5.19 -1.40 -8.11
CA ILE A 21 -4.48 -0.97 -9.33
C ILE A 21 -3.07 -1.55 -9.40
N ALA A 22 -2.35 -1.61 -8.27
CA ALA A 22 -1.02 -2.24 -8.21
C ALA A 22 -1.10 -3.73 -8.59
N ILE A 23 -2.09 -4.45 -8.05
CA ILE A 23 -2.33 -5.87 -8.39
C ILE A 23 -2.68 -6.01 -9.87
N SER A 24 -3.56 -5.17 -10.43
CA SER A 24 -3.88 -5.21 -11.86
C SER A 24 -2.66 -4.95 -12.75
N HIS A 25 -1.74 -4.05 -12.35
CA HIS A 25 -0.49 -3.87 -13.08
C HIS A 25 0.44 -5.09 -13.01
N SER A 26 0.35 -5.89 -11.95
CA SER A 26 1.16 -7.12 -11.82
C SER A 26 0.78 -8.23 -12.81
N GLU A 27 -0.38 -8.11 -13.46
CA GLU A 27 -0.83 -9.01 -14.53
C GLU A 27 -0.18 -8.69 -15.90
N ARG A 28 0.55 -7.57 -15.98
CA ARG A 28 1.31 -7.14 -17.18
C ARG A 28 2.73 -7.72 -17.17
N ASP A 29 3.53 -7.34 -18.18
CA ASP A 29 4.93 -7.72 -18.26
C ASP A 29 5.76 -7.08 -17.14
N LEU A 30 6.14 -7.88 -16.14
CA LEU A 30 6.96 -7.46 -15.01
C LEU A 30 8.46 -7.34 -15.32
N SER A 31 8.86 -7.51 -16.58
CA SER A 31 10.21 -7.14 -17.06
C SER A 31 10.26 -5.71 -17.62
N ASP A 32 9.11 -5.07 -17.80
CA ASP A 32 9.02 -3.66 -18.21
C ASP A 32 9.14 -2.75 -16.99
N GLN A 33 10.18 -1.91 -16.98
CA GLN A 33 10.42 -0.94 -15.91
C GLN A 33 9.24 0.01 -15.69
N ILE A 34 8.50 0.38 -16.76
CA ILE A 34 7.33 1.26 -16.64
C ILE A 34 6.23 0.59 -15.81
N VAL A 35 6.07 -0.73 -15.95
CA VAL A 35 5.11 -1.51 -15.16
C VAL A 35 5.57 -1.56 -13.70
N ILE A 36 6.85 -1.82 -13.45
CA ILE A 36 7.41 -1.82 -12.09
C ILE A 36 7.23 -0.46 -11.40
N ASP A 37 7.57 0.63 -12.09
CA ASP A 37 7.45 1.99 -11.57
C ASP A 37 5.98 2.33 -11.24
N ALA A 38 5.05 1.93 -12.12
CA ALA A 38 3.62 2.11 -11.88
C ALA A 38 3.13 1.35 -10.65
N ILE A 39 3.56 0.09 -10.45
CA ILE A 39 3.26 -0.70 -9.26
C ILE A 39 3.85 -0.01 -8.01
N ALA A 40 5.11 0.40 -8.08
CA ALA A 40 5.82 1.03 -6.97
C ALA A 40 5.16 2.35 -6.53
N MET A 41 4.71 3.16 -7.50
CA MET A 41 3.94 4.39 -7.24
C MET A 41 2.63 4.08 -6.51
N ARG A 42 1.89 3.06 -6.96
CA ARG A 42 0.61 2.68 -6.35
C ARG A 42 0.79 2.08 -4.96
N LEU A 43 1.80 1.22 -4.75
CA LEU A 43 2.18 0.72 -3.43
C LEU A 43 2.50 1.88 -2.47
N SER A 44 3.28 2.85 -2.92
CA SER A 44 3.65 4.02 -2.11
C SER A 44 2.44 4.84 -1.72
N ALA A 45 1.53 5.11 -2.66
CA ALA A 45 0.31 5.87 -2.41
C ALA A 45 -0.64 5.16 -1.44
N GLY A 46 -0.84 3.85 -1.59
CA GLY A 46 -1.69 3.08 -0.67
C GLY A 46 -1.12 3.01 0.75
N VAL A 47 0.21 2.85 0.89
CA VAL A 47 0.86 2.90 2.22
C VAL A 47 0.78 4.30 2.83
N GLU A 48 0.87 5.36 2.02
CA GLU A 48 0.69 6.74 2.50
C GLU A 48 -0.72 7.00 3.01
N ALA A 49 -1.74 6.54 2.28
CA ALA A 49 -3.14 6.64 2.69
C ALA A 49 -3.36 5.98 4.07
N LEU A 50 -2.88 4.75 4.27
CA LEU A 50 -2.93 4.07 5.57
C LEU A 50 -2.18 4.81 6.69
N GLY A 51 -1.25 5.71 6.34
CA GLY A 51 -0.58 6.61 7.28
C GLY A 51 -1.52 7.58 7.99
N ALA A 52 -2.65 7.91 7.36
CA ALA A 52 -3.67 8.82 7.90
C ALA A 52 -4.64 8.13 8.89
N LEU A 53 -4.63 6.80 8.98
CA LEU A 53 -5.47 6.08 9.94
C LEU A 53 -5.14 6.47 11.37
N ASP A 54 -6.18 6.47 12.20
CA ASP A 54 -6.04 6.51 13.65
C ASP A 54 -5.03 5.43 14.12
N PRO A 55 -4.09 5.77 15.03
CA PRO A 55 -3.06 4.84 15.46
C PRO A 55 -3.59 3.51 16.02
N ASP A 56 -4.73 3.53 16.73
CA ASP A 56 -5.29 2.33 17.35
C ASP A 56 -5.93 1.42 16.29
N ILE A 57 -6.68 2.00 15.34
CA ILE A 57 -7.23 1.28 14.18
C ILE A 57 -6.10 0.67 13.36
N ARG A 58 -5.04 1.45 13.08
CA ARG A 58 -3.90 0.97 12.31
C ARG A 58 -3.12 -0.13 13.03
N ALA A 59 -2.94 -0.01 14.36
CA ALA A 59 -2.28 -1.03 15.16
C ALA A 59 -3.10 -2.33 15.18
N HIS A 60 -4.43 -2.22 15.28
CA HIS A 60 -5.34 -3.35 15.20
C HIS A 60 -5.27 -4.07 13.84
N LEU A 61 -5.30 -3.31 12.75
CA LEU A 61 -5.32 -3.86 11.38
C LEU A 61 -3.97 -4.41 10.92
N LEU A 62 -2.90 -3.63 11.13
CA LEU A 62 -1.61 -3.88 10.50
C LEU A 62 -0.55 -4.34 11.51
N GLY A 63 -0.70 -4.00 12.79
CA GLY A 63 0.21 -4.40 13.87
C GLY A 63 1.69 -4.31 13.49
N SER A 64 2.38 -5.45 13.56
CA SER A 64 3.81 -5.56 13.23
C SER A 64 4.15 -5.44 11.74
N GLN A 65 3.16 -5.47 10.85
CA GLN A 65 3.36 -5.26 9.41
C GLN A 65 3.54 -3.79 9.07
N TRP A 66 2.94 -2.87 9.83
CA TRP A 66 3.00 -1.44 9.54
C TRP A 66 4.42 -0.88 9.40
N PRO A 67 5.37 -1.16 10.33
CA PRO A 67 6.76 -0.74 10.16
C PRO A 67 7.42 -1.29 8.89
N LYS A 68 7.08 -2.52 8.47
CA LYS A 68 7.62 -3.16 7.25
C LYS A 68 7.08 -2.47 6.00
N MET A 69 5.78 -2.19 5.95
CA MET A 69 5.13 -1.47 4.86
C MET A 69 5.74 -0.07 4.69
N ARG A 70 5.92 0.67 5.78
CA ARG A 70 6.60 1.97 5.76
C ARG A 70 8.06 1.86 5.31
N GLY A 71 8.76 0.84 5.78
CA GLY A 71 10.14 0.57 5.35
C GLY A 71 10.24 0.30 3.85
N MET A 72 9.30 -0.45 3.28
CA MET A 72 9.19 -0.69 1.84
C MET A 72 8.91 0.62 1.08
N ARG A 73 7.91 1.40 1.50
CA ARG A 73 7.59 2.71 0.89
C ARG A 73 8.80 3.66 0.90
N ASN A 74 9.54 3.69 2.00
CA ASN A 74 10.73 4.54 2.13
C ASN A 74 11.86 4.12 1.20
N ARG A 75 12.03 2.81 0.94
CA ARG A 75 13.00 2.32 -0.04
C ARG A 75 12.59 2.75 -1.46
N ILE A 76 11.33 2.57 -1.84
CA ILE A 76 10.81 3.03 -3.12
C ILE A 76 11.03 4.54 -3.31
N ALA A 77 10.77 5.35 -2.27
CA ALA A 77 10.84 6.80 -2.36
C ALA A 77 12.27 7.38 -2.41
N HIS A 78 13.26 6.71 -1.80
CA HIS A 78 14.60 7.28 -1.62
C HIS A 78 15.69 6.64 -2.48
N ASP A 79 15.47 5.45 -3.04
CA ASP A 79 16.51 4.74 -3.80
C ASP A 79 16.51 5.17 -5.29
N TYR A 80 16.46 6.49 -5.54
CA TYR A 80 16.32 7.17 -6.84
C TYR A 80 17.26 6.70 -7.98
N GLY A 81 18.20 5.80 -7.71
CA GLY A 81 19.05 5.13 -8.70
C GLY A 81 18.40 3.93 -9.38
N PHE A 82 17.74 3.03 -8.62
CA PHE A 82 17.06 1.83 -9.12
C PHE A 82 16.04 1.33 -8.09
N ILE A 83 14.78 1.17 -8.50
CA ILE A 83 13.83 0.38 -7.73
C ILE A 83 14.28 -1.08 -7.83
N ASP A 84 14.40 -1.78 -6.70
CA ASP A 84 14.65 -3.22 -6.74
C ASP A 84 13.36 -3.93 -7.21
N ASP A 85 13.32 -4.26 -8.50
CA ASP A 85 12.21 -4.95 -9.15
C ASP A 85 11.81 -6.23 -8.41
N ALA A 86 12.78 -6.96 -7.81
CA ALA A 86 12.48 -8.17 -7.07
C ALA A 86 11.67 -7.86 -5.81
N ILE A 87 11.98 -6.77 -5.11
CA ILE A 87 11.20 -6.31 -3.95
C ILE A 87 9.79 -5.90 -4.36
N VAL A 88 9.63 -5.15 -5.46
CA VAL A 88 8.30 -4.71 -5.93
C VAL A 88 7.44 -5.91 -6.34
N ARG A 89 8.01 -6.83 -7.13
CA ARG A 89 7.32 -8.06 -7.56
C ARG A 89 6.93 -8.94 -6.38
N GLN A 90 7.86 -9.16 -5.45
CA GLN A 90 7.58 -9.91 -4.22
C GLN A 90 6.47 -9.24 -3.40
N THR A 91 6.50 -7.92 -3.31
CA THR A 91 5.50 -7.16 -2.55
C THR A 91 4.13 -7.31 -3.15
N VAL A 92 3.96 -7.02 -4.46
CA VAL A 92 2.64 -7.02 -5.10
C VAL A 92 2.05 -8.43 -5.24
N LEU A 93 2.88 -9.44 -5.50
CA LEU A 93 2.40 -10.81 -5.74
C LEU A 93 2.17 -11.62 -4.45
N VAL A 94 2.89 -11.31 -3.37
CA VAL A 94 2.91 -12.17 -2.18
C VAL A 94 2.55 -11.42 -0.90
N ASN A 95 3.14 -10.23 -0.68
CA ASN A 95 2.96 -9.53 0.59
C ASN A 95 1.69 -8.68 0.65
N LEU A 96 1.26 -8.13 -0.48
CA LEU A 96 0.11 -7.26 -0.58
C LEU A 96 -1.24 -7.98 -0.45
N PRO A 97 -1.48 -9.16 -1.07
CA PRO A 97 -2.81 -9.80 -1.04
C PRO A 97 -3.36 -10.04 0.38
N PRO A 98 -2.59 -10.54 1.37
CA PRO A 98 -3.09 -10.69 2.74
C PRO A 98 -3.46 -9.36 3.41
N VAL A 99 -2.78 -8.26 3.06
CA VAL A 99 -3.11 -6.92 3.57
C VAL A 99 -4.43 -6.44 2.99
N VAL A 100 -4.62 -6.62 1.68
CA VAL A 100 -5.87 -6.28 0.98
C VAL A 100 -7.05 -7.05 1.57
N GLU A 101 -6.87 -8.35 1.85
CA GLU A 101 -7.88 -9.18 2.50
C GLU A 101 -8.25 -8.63 3.89
N ALA A 102 -7.26 -8.36 4.74
CA ALA A 102 -7.49 -7.79 6.08
C ALA A 102 -8.26 -6.46 6.02
N LEU A 103 -7.86 -5.56 5.12
CA LEU A 103 -8.52 -4.26 4.92
C LEU A 103 -9.97 -4.40 4.43
N ARG A 104 -10.27 -5.34 3.52
CA ARG A 104 -11.63 -5.59 3.02
C ARG A 104 -12.56 -6.21 4.08
N THR A 105 -11.99 -6.97 5.03
CA THR A 105 -12.76 -7.57 6.13
C THR A 105 -12.99 -6.63 7.31
N TRP A 106 -12.33 -5.46 7.30
CA TRP A 106 -12.50 -4.48 8.37
C TRP A 106 -13.90 -3.87 8.31
N ASN A 107 -14.60 -3.97 9.44
CA ASN A 107 -15.83 -3.25 9.68
C ASN A 107 -15.62 -2.39 10.93
N GLU A 108 -16.16 -1.17 10.89
CA GLU A 108 -16.21 -0.28 12.05
C GLU A 108 -17.01 -1.01 13.16
N THR A 109 -16.32 -1.39 14.24
CA THR A 109 -16.93 -2.12 15.37
C THR A 109 -17.63 -1.14 16.30
#